data_AF-A0A8J5YBE3-F1
#
_entry.id   AF-A0A8J5YBE3-F1
#
_cell.length_a   1.000
_cell.length_b   1.000
_cell.length_c   1.000
_cell.angle_alpha   90.00
_cell.angle_beta   90.00
_cell.angle_gamma   90.00
#
_symmetry.space_group_name_H-M   'P 1'
#
loop_
_entity.id
_entity.type
_entity.pdbx_description
1 polymer ?
#
loop_
_entity_poly.entity_id
_entity_poly.type
_entity_poly.pdbx_seq_one_letter_code
_entity_poly.pdbx_strand_id
1 'polypeptide(L)'
;MAHSLSYTSIFPCSHKNHFLQPGNSTSRIRCESPSANSNKSSRLEIGSPIIVVEAPKMIKTAASVPCLRANSGLVKPGDVGRIVSRKPKDVWAVRLAIGTYLLDGKYFKALEFDE
;
A
#
# COMPACT_ATOMS: atom_id res chain seq x y z
N MET A 1 34.15 -18.83 -19.49
CA MET A 1 33.58 -18.88 -18.13
C MET A 1 32.84 -17.57 -17.91
N ALA A 2 31.53 -17.55 -18.12
CA ALA A 2 30.70 -16.36 -17.92
C ALA A 2 30.17 -16.39 -16.49
N HIS A 3 30.18 -15.26 -15.76
CA HIS A 3 29.10 -14.81 -14.87
C HIS A 3 29.33 -13.32 -14.54
N SER A 4 28.70 -12.45 -15.33
CA SER A 4 28.52 -11.04 -15.01
C SER A 4 27.22 -10.90 -14.20
N LEU A 5 27.27 -10.26 -13.03
CA LEU A 5 26.10 -9.84 -12.26
C LEU A 5 26.15 -8.32 -12.10
N SER A 6 25.75 -7.61 -13.15
CA SER A 6 25.43 -6.20 -13.10
C SER A 6 24.05 -6.02 -12.45
N TYR A 7 24.03 -5.58 -11.19
CA TYR A 7 22.82 -5.17 -10.48
C TYR A 7 22.37 -3.80 -11.01
N THR A 8 21.46 -3.79 -11.98
CA THR A 8 20.72 -2.58 -12.37
C THR A 8 19.31 -2.71 -11.81
N SER A 9 19.06 -2.03 -10.69
CA SER A 9 17.71 -1.85 -10.16
C SER A 9 16.99 -0.83 -11.04
N ILE A 10 16.31 -1.33 -12.08
CA ILE A 10 15.39 -0.54 -12.89
C ILE A 10 14.04 -0.58 -12.15
N PHE A 11 13.72 0.50 -11.46
CA PHE A 11 12.34 0.79 -11.07
C PHE A 11 11.70 1.55 -12.24
N PRO A 12 10.82 0.94 -13.06
CA PRO A 12 10.04 1.71 -14.00
C PRO A 12 8.93 2.44 -13.25
N CYS A 13 9.08 3.75 -13.08
CA CYS A 13 7.93 4.62 -12.92
C CYS A 13 7.12 4.59 -14.21
N SER A 14 5.83 4.28 -14.07
CA SER A 14 4.71 4.69 -14.92
C SER A 14 4.78 4.28 -16.39
N HIS A 15 3.81 3.46 -16.83
CA HIS A 15 3.02 3.76 -18.03
C HIS A 15 1.86 2.75 -18.20
N LYS A 16 0.64 3.31 -18.16
CA LYS A 16 -0.51 3.03 -19.01
C LYS A 16 -0.76 1.57 -19.41
N ASN A 17 -1.74 0.96 -18.76
CA ASN A 17 -2.46 -0.20 -19.27
C ASN A 17 -3.04 0.12 -20.66
N HIS A 18 -2.61 -0.61 -21.68
CA HIS A 18 -3.37 -0.79 -22.91
C HIS A 18 -3.65 -2.29 -23.06
N PHE A 19 -4.73 -2.73 -22.42
CA PHE A 19 -5.30 -4.05 -22.64
C PHE A 19 -6.25 -3.92 -23.84
N LEU A 20 -5.92 -4.57 -24.96
CA LEU A 20 -6.89 -4.86 -26.00
C LEU A 20 -7.07 -6.38 -26.06
N GLN A 21 -8.12 -6.86 -25.41
CA GLN A 21 -8.88 -8.00 -25.88
C GLN A 21 -10.28 -7.50 -26.27
N PRO A 22 -10.86 -8.02 -27.36
CA PRO A 22 -12.14 -7.56 -27.87
C PRO A 22 -13.27 -8.24 -27.08
N GLY A 23 -14.14 -7.43 -26.48
CA GLY A 23 -15.29 -7.94 -25.72
C GLY A 23 -16.19 -6.79 -25.33
N ASN A 24 -17.28 -6.64 -26.07
CA ASN A 24 -18.23 -5.54 -26.04
C ASN A 24 -18.86 -5.36 -24.63
N SER A 25 -18.48 -4.31 -23.91
CA SER A 25 -19.21 -3.77 -22.75
C SER A 25 -18.66 -2.38 -22.43
N THR A 26 -19.42 -1.35 -22.77
CA THR A 26 -19.09 0.05 -22.51
C THR A 26 -19.15 0.35 -21.02
N SER A 27 -18.06 0.12 -20.30
CA SER A 27 -17.83 0.73 -18.98
C SER A 27 -16.78 1.80 -19.15
N ARG A 28 -17.22 3.06 -19.32
CA ARG A 28 -16.33 4.22 -19.23
C ARG A 28 -15.73 4.21 -17.83
N ILE A 29 -14.45 3.87 -17.71
CA ILE A 29 -13.72 4.01 -16.46
C ILE A 29 -13.56 5.51 -16.24
N ARG A 30 -14.53 6.08 -15.52
CA ARG A 30 -14.48 7.44 -15.01
C ARG A 30 -13.55 7.40 -13.81
N CYS A 31 -12.30 7.83 -14.01
CA CYS A 31 -11.44 8.22 -12.89
C CYS A 31 -12.04 9.49 -12.31
N GLU A 32 -12.96 9.31 -11.37
CA GLU A 32 -13.48 10.41 -10.57
C GLU A 32 -12.50 10.62 -9.42
N SER A 33 -11.63 11.63 -9.57
CA SER A 33 -10.88 12.18 -8.45
C SER A 33 -11.91 12.77 -7.48
N PRO A 34 -12.01 12.33 -6.21
CA PRO A 34 -12.89 13.00 -5.26
C PRO A 34 -12.34 14.40 -4.99
N SER A 35 -13.01 15.40 -5.56
CA SER A 35 -12.78 16.81 -5.30
C SER A 35 -13.13 17.16 -3.84
N ALA A 36 -12.19 17.86 -3.19
CA ALA A 36 -12.28 18.76 -2.03
C ALA A 36 -13.39 18.58 -0.96
N ASN A 37 -13.00 18.47 0.32
CA ASN A 37 -13.09 19.56 1.32
C ASN A 37 -13.08 19.08 2.79
N SER A 38 -12.20 19.70 3.59
CA SER A 38 -12.18 19.94 5.04
C SER A 38 -12.61 18.85 6.06
N ASN A 39 -11.71 17.90 6.30
CA ASN A 39 -11.10 17.64 7.61
C ASN A 39 -9.72 17.06 7.28
N LYS A 40 -8.62 17.59 7.83
CA LYS A 40 -7.25 17.22 7.41
C LYS A 40 -6.83 15.77 7.79
N SER A 41 -7.79 14.87 7.98
CA SER A 41 -7.58 13.44 7.77
C SER A 41 -7.76 13.17 6.27
N SER A 42 -6.70 13.40 5.50
CA SER A 42 -6.57 12.91 4.12
C SER A 42 -7.21 11.54 4.00
N ARG A 43 -8.33 11.46 3.28
CA ARG A 43 -9.17 10.25 3.21
C ARG A 43 -8.31 9.12 2.66
N LEU A 44 -8.01 8.15 3.51
CA LEU A 44 -7.18 7.01 3.12
C LEU A 44 -7.95 6.12 2.13
N GLU A 45 -7.38 5.95 0.95
CA GLU A 45 -7.92 5.10 -0.12
C GLU A 45 -6.91 4.05 -0.56
N ILE A 46 -7.37 3.05 -1.32
CA ILE A 46 -6.49 2.02 -1.88
C ILE A 46 -5.48 2.71 -2.79
N GLY A 47 -4.20 2.43 -2.59
CA GLY A 47 -3.11 3.10 -3.30
C GLY A 47 -2.63 4.41 -2.66
N SER A 48 -3.21 4.87 -1.55
CA SER A 48 -2.64 6.01 -0.81
C SER A 48 -1.29 5.67 -0.19
N PRO A 49 -0.30 6.60 -0.24
CA PRO A 49 0.93 6.48 0.52
C PRO A 49 0.65 6.73 2.00
N ILE A 50 1.26 5.92 2.87
CA ILE A 50 1.09 6.02 4.32
C ILE A 50 2.44 5.94 5.01
N ILE A 51 2.50 6.49 6.21
CA ILE A 51 3.61 6.34 7.15
C ILE A 51 3.10 5.71 8.45
N VAL A 52 3.81 4.69 8.93
CA VAL A 52 3.55 4.05 10.22
C VAL A 52 3.96 5.03 11.32
N VAL A 53 3.04 5.37 12.21
CA VAL A 53 3.28 6.28 13.33
C VAL A 53 3.68 5.54 14.60
N GLU A 54 3.13 4.33 14.80
CA GLU A 54 3.39 3.51 15.97
C GLU A 54 3.52 2.04 15.57
N ALA A 55 4.51 1.35 16.15
CA ALA A 55 4.69 -0.07 15.94
C ALA A 55 3.60 -0.88 16.67
N PRO A 56 2.79 -1.69 15.96
CA PRO A 56 1.84 -2.59 16.61
C PRO A 56 2.56 -3.62 17.49
N LYS A 57 1.93 -4.03 18.60
CA LYS A 57 2.45 -5.14 19.42
C LYS A 57 2.37 -6.49 18.70
N MET A 58 1.27 -6.69 17.96
CA MET A 58 1.01 -7.92 17.21
C MET A 58 0.59 -7.56 15.79
N ILE A 59 1.01 -8.37 14.82
CA ILE A 59 0.75 -8.15 13.41
C ILE A 59 0.35 -9.45 12.73
N LYS A 60 -0.53 -9.36 11.72
CA LYS A 60 -0.86 -10.49 10.84
C LYS A 60 -0.18 -10.29 9.49
N THR A 61 0.52 -11.31 9.02
CA THR A 61 1.06 -11.35 7.67
C THR A 61 -0.05 -11.73 6.69
N ALA A 62 -0.07 -11.11 5.52
CA ALA A 62 -0.99 -11.47 4.44
C ALA A 62 -0.53 -12.70 3.63
N ALA A 63 -0.01 -13.72 4.31
CA ALA A 63 0.36 -15.01 3.70
C ALA A 63 -0.89 -15.89 3.47
N SER A 64 -0.76 -16.96 2.70
CA SER A 64 -1.86 -17.92 2.42
C SER A 64 -2.51 -18.46 3.70
N VAL A 65 -1.70 -18.63 4.76
CA VAL A 65 -2.16 -18.90 6.13
C VAL A 65 -1.82 -17.69 7.02
N PRO A 66 -2.79 -16.82 7.36
CA PRO A 66 -2.55 -15.66 8.19
C PRO A 66 -2.27 -16.08 9.64
N CYS A 67 -1.03 -15.92 10.08
CA CYS A 67 -0.65 -16.14 11.49
C CYS A 67 -0.48 -14.79 12.20
N LEU A 68 -1.05 -14.69 13.40
CA LEU A 68 -0.81 -13.57 14.29
C LEU A 68 0.56 -13.77 14.96
N ARG A 69 1.48 -12.82 14.79
CA ARG A 69 2.82 -12.88 15.36
C ARG A 69 3.12 -11.59 16.13
N ALA A 70 3.98 -11.67 17.14
CA ALA A 70 4.61 -10.49 17.71
C ALA A 70 5.36 -9.71 16.62
N ASN A 71 5.28 -8.39 16.67
CA ASN A 71 5.89 -7.55 15.64
C ASN A 71 7.42 -7.70 15.61
N SER A 72 8.09 -7.92 16.75
CA SER A 72 9.54 -8.19 16.86
C SER A 72 10.43 -7.33 15.94
N GLY A 73 10.05 -6.07 15.72
CA GLY A 73 10.78 -5.13 14.86
C GLY A 73 10.55 -5.26 13.35
N LEU A 74 9.54 -6.03 12.90
CA LEU A 74 9.15 -6.12 11.49
C LEU A 74 8.63 -4.77 10.99
N VAL A 75 7.68 -4.18 11.69
CA VAL A 75 7.11 -2.88 11.38
C VAL A 75 7.54 -1.88 12.43
N LYS A 76 8.21 -0.81 12.01
CA LYS A 76 8.75 0.23 12.87
C LYS A 76 8.01 1.53 12.63
N PRO A 77 7.95 2.43 13.64
CA PRO A 77 7.52 3.80 13.38
C PRO A 77 8.46 4.44 12.34
N GLY A 78 7.89 5.18 11.40
CA GLY A 78 8.60 5.76 10.26
C GLY A 78 8.63 4.88 9.01
N ASP A 79 8.22 3.61 9.09
CA ASP A 79 8.09 2.78 7.88
C ASP A 79 7.05 3.38 6.94
N VAL A 80 7.42 3.47 5.66
CA VAL A 80 6.55 3.99 4.60
C VAL A 80 5.99 2.82 3.80
N GLY A 81 4.71 2.93 3.46
CA GLY A 81 4.01 1.89 2.73
C GLY A 81 2.89 2.42 1.85
N ARG A 82 2.16 1.48 1.27
CA ARG A 82 1.00 1.77 0.43
C ARG A 82 -0.17 0.88 0.78
N ILE A 83 -1.38 1.45 0.79
CA ILE A 83 -2.61 0.69 1.04
C ILE A 83 -2.90 -0.24 -0.13
N VAL A 84 -3.05 -1.53 0.15
CA VAL A 84 -3.38 -2.58 -0.82
C VAL A 84 -4.88 -2.85 -0.85
N SER A 85 -5.52 -2.94 0.32
CA SER A 85 -6.97 -3.19 0.40
C SER A 85 -7.55 -2.77 1.75
N ARG A 86 -8.84 -2.39 1.74
CA ARG A 86 -9.63 -2.14 2.95
C ARG A 86 -10.21 -3.44 3.47
N LYS A 87 -10.12 -3.65 4.78
CA LYS A 87 -10.81 -4.73 5.50
C LYS A 87 -11.85 -4.11 6.44
N PRO A 88 -12.87 -4.89 6.85
CA PRO A 88 -13.80 -4.44 7.87
C PRO A 88 -13.07 -4.13 9.19
N LYS A 89 -13.71 -3.33 10.05
CA LYS A 89 -13.20 -2.90 11.37
C LYS A 89 -11.91 -2.07 11.30
N ASP A 90 -11.81 -1.19 10.31
CA ASP A 90 -10.66 -0.29 10.11
C ASP A 90 -9.30 -1.01 10.08
N VAL A 91 -9.32 -2.24 9.60
CA VAL A 91 -8.10 -3.00 9.30
C VAL A 91 -7.76 -2.78 7.83
N TRP A 92 -6.48 -2.64 7.53
CA TRP A 92 -5.98 -2.29 6.21
C TRP A 92 -4.84 -3.23 5.86
N ALA A 93 -4.87 -3.77 4.65
CA ALA A 93 -3.69 -4.44 4.11
C ALA A 93 -2.73 -3.39 3.59
N VAL A 94 -1.53 -3.32 4.14
CA VAL A 94 -0.50 -2.35 3.81
C VAL A 94 0.72 -3.09 3.28
N ARG A 95 1.22 -2.67 2.11
CA ARG A 95 2.49 -3.14 1.56
C ARG A 95 3.61 -2.25 2.10
N LEU A 96 4.49 -2.85 2.88
CA LEU A 96 5.75 -2.29 3.35
C LEU A 96 6.90 -2.92 2.56
N ALA A 97 8.11 -2.38 2.71
CA ALA A 97 9.31 -2.92 2.07
C ALA A 97 9.54 -4.41 2.42
N ILE A 98 9.29 -4.76 3.69
CA ILE A 98 9.48 -6.13 4.19
C ILE A 98 8.36 -7.11 3.81
N GLY A 99 7.19 -6.63 3.39
CA GLY A 99 6.05 -7.50 3.07
C GLY A 99 4.69 -6.81 3.20
N THR A 100 3.62 -7.60 3.05
CA THR A 100 2.25 -7.13 3.21
C THR A 100 1.68 -7.56 4.56
N TYR A 101 1.17 -6.58 5.31
CA TYR A 101 0.66 -6.79 6.66
C TYR A 101 -0.74 -6.20 6.85
N LEU A 102 -1.47 -6.72 7.82
CA LEU A 102 -2.73 -6.14 8.27
C LEU A 102 -2.45 -5.18 9.43
N LEU A 103 -2.69 -3.89 9.19
CA LEU A 103 -2.54 -2.81 10.16
C LEU A 103 -3.89 -2.18 10.45
N ASP A 104 -4.13 -1.81 11.71
CA ASP A 104 -5.27 -0.99 12.10
C ASP A 104 -5.00 0.48 11.73
N GLY A 105 -6.05 1.24 11.38
CA GLY A 105 -5.92 2.65 10.99
C GLY A 105 -5.27 3.55 12.03
N LYS A 106 -5.21 3.13 13.31
CA LYS A 106 -4.51 3.89 14.36
C LYS A 106 -2.99 3.85 14.28
N TYR A 107 -2.41 2.86 13.60
CA TYR A 107 -0.95 2.67 13.56
C TYR A 107 -0.28 3.42 12.41
N PHE A 108 -1.04 4.04 11.51
CA PHE A 108 -0.50 4.77 10.39
C PHE A 108 -1.35 6.00 10.05
N LYS A 109 -0.75 6.93 9.32
CA LYS A 109 -1.44 8.10 8.76
C LYS A 109 -1.05 8.25 7.29
N ALA A 110 -1.78 9.08 6.54
CA ALA A 110 -1.36 9.39 5.19
C ALA A 110 -0.01 10.10 5.21
N LEU A 111 0.79 9.82 4.18
CA LEU A 111 2.03 10.55 3.97
C LEU A 111 1.69 11.90 3.33
N GLU A 112 1.80 12.96 4.12
CA GLU A 112 1.72 14.35 3.63
C GLU A 112 3.14 14.82 3.30
N PHE A 113 3.31 15.45 2.14
CA PHE A 113 4.55 16.10 1.75
C PHE A 113 4.27 17.61 1.73
N ASP A 114 4.99 18.37 2.54
CA ASP A 114 5.01 19.84 2.47
C ASP A 114 6.03 20.19 1.36
N GLU A 115 5.59 20.94 0.35
CA GLU A 115 6.39 21.28 -0.84
C GLU A 115 7.48 22.32 -0.55
#